data_AF-A0A2M7ZZG9-F1
#
_entry.id   AF-A0A2M7ZZG9-F1
#
_cell.length_a   1.000
_cell.length_b   1.000
_cell.length_c   1.000
_cell.angle_alpha   90.00
_cell.angle_beta   90.00
_cell.angle_gamma   90.00
#
_symmetry.space_group_name_H-M   'P 1'
#
loop_
_entity.id
_entity.type
_entity.pdbx_description
1 polymer ?
#
loop_
_entity_poly.entity_id
_entity_poly.type
_entity_poly.pdbx_seq_one_letter_code
_entity_poly.pdbx_strand_id
1 'polypeptide(L)'
;MMLFLFGCTFINVHVRQIKYLNNIVEQDHRGIKKITKPMMDFKAFHSAEATLSGIELCRMLKKGQHIKSENSHVFEQFYALAA
;
A
#
# COMPACT_ATOMS: atom_id res chain seq x y z
N MET A 1 -23.65 -1.09 4.24
CA MET A 1 -24.90 -0.35 4.51
C MET A 1 -24.51 1.04 4.98
N MET A 2 -24.97 2.08 4.27
CA MET A 2 -24.80 3.51 4.53
C MET A 2 -23.41 4.15 4.36
N LEU A 3 -23.08 4.48 3.10
CA LEU A 3 -22.34 5.70 2.76
C LEU A 3 -22.64 6.08 1.30
N PHE A 4 -23.86 6.56 1.07
CA PHE A 4 -24.26 7.22 -0.17
C PHE A 4 -25.06 8.44 0.25
N LEU A 5 -24.39 9.57 0.43
CA LEU A 5 -24.97 10.92 0.49
C LEU A 5 -23.79 11.88 0.62
N PHE A 6 -23.24 12.31 -0.51
CA PHE A 6 -22.80 13.68 -0.81
C PHE A 6 -21.91 13.67 -2.08
N GLY A 7 -22.56 13.94 -3.21
CA GLY A 7 -22.02 14.76 -4.30
C GLY A 7 -20.60 14.48 -4.83
N CYS A 8 -20.34 13.28 -5.34
CA CYS A 8 -19.18 13.06 -6.22
C CYS A 8 -19.66 12.36 -7.49
N THR A 9 -19.33 12.95 -8.64
CA THR A 9 -19.56 12.45 -10.01
C THR A 9 -19.65 10.93 -10.07
N PHE A 10 -20.72 10.41 -10.69
CA PHE A 10 -20.93 8.99 -10.97
C PHE A 10 -19.77 8.43 -11.80
N ILE A 11 -18.67 8.10 -11.14
CA ILE A 11 -17.79 7.05 -11.66
C ILE A 11 -18.69 5.83 -11.62
N ASN A 12 -19.06 5.31 -12.79
CA ASN A 12 -19.82 4.09 -12.92
C ASN A 12 -18.91 2.93 -12.47
N VAL A 13 -18.72 2.80 -11.15
CA VAL A 13 -17.95 1.72 -10.56
C VAL A 13 -18.81 0.49 -10.68
N HIS A 14 -18.61 -0.27 -11.75
CA HIS A 14 -19.16 -1.61 -11.88
C HIS A 14 -18.58 -2.48 -10.76
N VAL A 15 -19.36 -2.64 -9.68
CA VAL A 15 -19.00 -3.52 -8.58
C VAL A 15 -19.04 -4.94 -9.11
N ARG A 16 -17.87 -5.59 -9.21
CA ARG A 16 -17.80 -7.00 -9.60
C ARG A 16 -18.56 -7.83 -8.56
N GLN A 17 -19.61 -8.52 -8.98
CA GLN A 17 -20.38 -9.45 -8.12
C GLN A 17 -19.63 -10.77 -7.86
N ILE A 18 -18.48 -10.96 -8.49
CA ILE A 18 -17.67 -12.17 -8.36
C ILE A 18 -16.88 -12.11 -7.05
N LYS A 19 -17.42 -12.78 -6.02
CA LYS A 19 -16.86 -12.81 -4.66
C LYS A 19 -15.39 -13.24 -4.59
N TYR A 20 -14.97 -14.22 -5.39
CA TYR A 20 -13.58 -14.71 -5.34
C TYR A 20 -12.57 -13.67 -5.81
N LEU A 21 -12.90 -12.87 -6.83
CA LEU A 21 -12.02 -11.81 -7.34
C LEU A 21 -11.89 -10.68 -6.31
N ASN A 22 -13.00 -10.33 -5.64
CA ASN A 22 -12.97 -9.34 -4.58
C ASN A 22 -12.12 -9.83 -3.40
N ASN A 23 -12.24 -11.10 -3.01
CA ASN A 23 -11.40 -11.66 -1.94
C ASN A 23 -9.89 -11.60 -2.24
N ILE A 24 -9.47 -11.83 -3.49
CA ILE A 24 -8.05 -11.77 -3.87
C ILE A 24 -7.53 -10.33 -3.74
N VAL A 25 -8.25 -9.38 -4.32
CA VAL A 25 -7.90 -7.95 -4.21
C VAL A 25 -7.93 -7.51 -2.75
N GLU A 26 -8.91 -8.01 -1.98
CA GLU A 26 -9.04 -7.68 -0.58
C GLU A 26 -7.92 -8.25 0.30
N GLN A 27 -7.43 -9.42 -0.06
CA GLN A 27 -6.31 -10.03 0.62
C GLN A 27 -5.02 -9.29 0.34
N ASP A 28 -4.78 -8.89 -0.92
CA ASP A 28 -3.58 -8.15 -1.32
C ASP A 28 -3.45 -6.81 -0.57
N HIS A 29 -4.54 -6.04 -0.49
CA HIS A 29 -4.51 -4.75 0.18
C HIS A 29 -4.53 -4.84 1.73
N ARG A 30 -4.73 -6.03 2.31
CA ARG A 30 -4.90 -6.20 3.77
C ARG A 30 -3.68 -5.72 4.56
N GLY A 31 -2.49 -5.95 4.02
CA GLY A 31 -1.23 -5.53 4.65
C GLY A 31 -1.10 -4.02 4.72
N ILE A 32 -1.47 -3.32 3.64
CA ILE A 32 -1.43 -1.84 3.58
C ILE A 32 -2.49 -1.26 4.50
N LYS A 33 -3.75 -1.75 4.41
CA LYS A 33 -4.85 -1.30 5.27
C LYS A 33 -4.55 -1.47 6.75
N LYS A 34 -3.85 -2.54 7.15
CA LYS A 34 -3.45 -2.73 8.56
C LYS A 34 -2.53 -1.61 9.06
N ILE A 35 -1.65 -1.09 8.21
CA ILE A 35 -0.70 -0.01 8.56
C ILE A 35 -1.41 1.35 8.53
N THR A 36 -2.26 1.60 7.54
CA THR A 36 -2.88 2.91 7.32
C THR A 36 -4.13 3.15 8.18
N LYS A 37 -4.85 2.10 8.59
CA LYS A 37 -6.07 2.22 9.40
C LYS A 37 -5.93 3.06 10.69
N PRO A 38 -4.86 2.96 11.50
CA PRO A 38 -4.66 3.84 12.66
C PRO A 38 -4.28 5.29 12.30
N MET A 39 -3.88 5.57 11.05
CA MET A 39 -3.43 6.90 10.62
C MET A 39 -4.59 7.83 10.21
N MET A 40 -5.83 7.34 10.23
CA MET A 40 -7.03 8.05 9.75
C MET A 40 -6.92 8.54 8.31
N ASP A 41 -6.41 7.65 7.43
CA ASP A 41 -6.21 7.89 6.00
C ASP A 41 -5.25 9.05 5.67
N PHE A 42 -4.97 9.24 4.39
CA PHE A 42 -4.04 10.27 3.91
C PHE A 42 -4.78 11.56 3.56
N LYS A 43 -4.27 12.70 4.03
CA LYS A 43 -4.84 14.03 3.73
C LYS A 43 -4.51 14.53 2.32
N ALA A 44 -3.51 13.97 1.66
CA ALA A 44 -3.07 14.34 0.32
C ALA A 44 -2.53 13.12 -0.45
N PHE A 45 -2.73 13.11 -1.77
CA PHE A 45 -2.27 12.02 -2.64
C PHE A 45 -0.76 11.86 -2.64
N HIS A 46 0.00 12.95 -2.70
CA HIS A 46 1.46 12.89 -2.66
C HIS A 46 1.98 12.23 -1.38
N SER A 47 1.36 12.50 -0.23
CA SER A 47 1.70 11.86 1.04
C SER A 47 1.36 10.36 1.04
N ALA A 48 0.24 9.98 0.42
CA ALA A 48 -0.14 8.59 0.26
C ALA A 48 0.87 7.84 -0.62
N GLU A 49 1.23 8.41 -1.76
CA GLU A 49 2.21 7.86 -2.69
C GLU A 49 3.56 7.62 -2.01
N ALA A 50 4.13 8.65 -1.37
CA ALA A 50 5.40 8.53 -0.67
C ALA A 50 5.37 7.45 0.42
N THR A 51 4.26 7.35 1.17
CA THR A 51 4.10 6.33 2.22
C THR A 51 4.01 4.92 1.63
N LEU A 52 3.24 4.74 0.56
CA LEU A 52 3.10 3.45 -0.12
C LEU A 52 4.44 3.00 -0.71
N SER A 53 5.16 3.90 -1.39
CA SER A 53 6.50 3.62 -1.92
C SER A 53 7.49 3.23 -0.82
N GLY A 54 7.44 3.90 0.35
CA GLY A 54 8.26 3.53 1.49
C GLY A 54 7.93 2.13 2.06
N ILE A 55 6.64 1.79 2.14
CA ILE A 55 6.19 0.46 2.57
C ILE A 55 6.66 -0.63 1.58
N GLU A 56 6.55 -0.36 0.28
CA GLU A 56 7.00 -1.27 -0.78
C GLU A 56 8.51 -1.46 -0.74
N LEU A 57 9.28 -0.38 -0.63
CA LEU A 57 10.73 -0.41 -0.49
C LEU A 57 11.14 -1.26 0.71
N CYS A 58 10.53 -1.04 1.88
CA CYS A 58 10.81 -1.85 3.07
C CYS A 58 10.51 -3.35 2.83
N ARG A 59 9.44 -3.68 2.11
CA ARG A 59 9.11 -5.06 1.73
C ARG A 59 10.14 -5.65 0.77
N MET A 60 10.60 -4.90 -0.22
CA MET A 60 11.61 -5.34 -1.19
C MET A 60 12.94 -5.64 -0.49
N LEU A 61 13.39 -4.76 0.40
CA LEU A 61 14.61 -4.95 1.18
C LEU A 61 14.51 -6.18 2.08
N LYS A 62 13.38 -6.36 2.78
CA LYS A 62 13.14 -7.54 3.63
C LYS A 62 13.09 -8.86 2.85
N LYS A 63 12.65 -8.82 1.59
CA LYS A 63 12.63 -9.99 0.69
C LYS A 63 14.00 -10.25 0.04
N GLY A 64 15.00 -9.40 0.28
CA GLY A 64 16.31 -9.52 -0.34
C GLY A 64 16.32 -9.21 -1.85
N GLN A 65 15.34 -8.46 -2.34
CA GLN A 65 15.22 -8.10 -3.77
C GLN A 65 16.18 -6.98 -4.19
N HIS A 66 17.07 -6.55 -3.30
CA HIS A 66 18.08 -5.54 -3.57
C HIS A 66 19.39 -6.20 -3.99
N ILE A 67 20.13 -5.55 -4.91
CA ILE A 67 21.37 -6.07 -5.52
C ILE A 67 22.44 -6.43 -4.45
N LYS A 68 22.44 -5.74 -3.30
CA LYS A 68 23.37 -5.98 -2.18
C LYS A 68 22.72 -6.74 -1.00
N SER A 69 21.72 -7.59 -1.23
CA SER A 69 20.97 -8.21 -0.13
C SER A 69 21.72 -9.31 0.62
N GLU A 70 22.73 -9.93 -0.02
CA GLU A 70 23.36 -11.15 0.48
C GLU A 70 24.26 -10.94 1.71
N ASN A 71 24.76 -9.72 1.95
CA ASN A 71 25.78 -9.47 2.98
C ASN A 71 25.57 -8.18 3.81
N SER A 72 24.43 -7.51 3.68
CA SER A 72 24.13 -6.28 4.41
C SER A 72 22.81 -6.38 5.15
N HIS A 73 22.73 -5.83 6.36
CA HIS A 73 21.46 -5.76 7.08
C HIS A 73 20.46 -4.84 6.35
N VAL A 74 19.16 -5.12 6.50
CA VAL A 74 18.09 -4.32 5.86
C VAL A 74 18.21 -2.82 6.15
N PHE A 75 18.66 -2.43 7.35
CA PHE A 75 18.84 -1.02 7.70
C PHE A 75 20.03 -0.41 6.95
N GLU A 76 21.13 -1.13 6.76
CA GLU A 76 22.29 -0.65 5.99
C GLU A 76 21.92 -0.46 4.52
N GLN A 77 21.15 -1.42 3.97
CA GLN A 77 20.62 -1.30 2.62
C GLN A 77 19.71 -0.06 2.47
N PHE A 78 18.91 0.24 3.49
CA PHE A 78 18.07 1.44 3.49
C PHE A 78 18.89 2.73 3.55
N TYR A 79 19.89 2.82 4.45
CA TYR A 79 20.76 4.00 4.54
C TYR A 79 21.57 4.21 3.26
N ALA A 80 22.03 3.14 2.61
CA ALA A 80 22.75 3.23 1.35
C ALA A 80 21.93 3.81 0.19
N LEU A 81 20.59 3.81 0.27
CA LEU A 81 19.71 4.43 -0.72
C LEU A 81 19.50 5.93 -0.49
N ALA A 82 19.80 6.41 0.72
CA ALA A 82 19.63 7.81 1.11
C ALA A 82 20.94 8.63 1.06
N ALA A 83 22.07 7.95 0.86
CA ALA A 83 23.40 8.54 0.72
C ALA A 83 23.67 8.95 -0.73
#